data_AF-F3KMT3-F1
#
_entry.id   AF-F3KMT3-F1
#
_cell.length_a   1.000
_cell.length_b   1.000
_cell.length_c   1.000
_cell.angle_alpha   90.00
_cell.angle_beta   90.00
_cell.angle_gamma   90.00
#
_symmetry.space_group_name_H-M   'P 1'
#
loop_
_entity.id
_entity.type
_entity.pdbx_description
1 polymer ?
#
loop_
_entity_poly.entity_id
_entity_poly.type
_entity_poly.pdbx_seq_one_letter_code
_entity_poly.pdbx_strand_id
1 'polypeptide(L)'
;MTSIIWFAMGIVVASALLGSLVLGFLTPPVSSVITLQEKCEKIAKEGFQIHASYPDLQLDQLPTGDMNRLMYLDEMWIKDCVSGLSAESIFNIVQKVEHDFYTGQ
;
A
#
# COMPACT_ATOMS: atom_id res chain seq x y z
N MET A 1 -0.24 23.60 -55.36
CA MET A 1 -0.66 23.68 -53.95
C MET A 1 -0.42 22.31 -53.35
N THR A 2 0.72 22.14 -52.70
CA THR A 2 1.17 20.83 -52.23
C THR A 2 1.89 21.02 -50.90
N SER A 3 1.32 20.40 -49.86
CA SER A 3 2.07 19.72 -48.80
C SER A 3 2.62 20.54 -47.61
N ILE A 4 1.76 21.22 -46.85
CA ILE A 4 2.05 21.58 -45.43
C ILE A 4 1.83 20.38 -44.49
N ILE A 5 1.13 19.33 -44.95
CA ILE A 5 0.75 18.16 -44.13
C ILE A 5 1.97 17.33 -43.67
N TRP A 6 3.11 17.41 -44.37
CA TRP A 6 4.29 16.62 -44.01
C TRP A 6 5.17 17.23 -42.90
N PHE A 7 4.99 18.50 -42.53
CA PHE A 7 5.75 19.11 -41.44
C PHE A 7 5.13 18.89 -40.05
N ALA A 8 3.90 18.40 -39.97
CA ALA A 8 3.23 18.14 -38.68
C ALA A 8 3.68 16.81 -38.02
N MET A 9 4.17 15.84 -38.81
CA MET A 9 4.54 14.53 -38.27
C MET A 9 5.95 14.49 -37.64
N GLY A 10 6.78 15.52 -37.89
CA GLY A 10 8.14 15.61 -37.33
C GLY A 10 8.22 16.17 -35.90
N ILE A 11 7.16 16.80 -35.40
CA ILE A 11 7.16 17.47 -34.08
C ILE A 11 6.53 16.59 -32.99
N VAL A 12 5.71 15.59 -33.35
CA VAL A 12 5.04 14.72 -32.36
C VAL A 12 6.00 13.73 -31.67
N VAL A 13 7.09 13.34 -32.33
CA VAL A 13 8.03 12.35 -31.77
C VAL A 13 9.06 12.99 -30.81
N ALA A 14 9.33 14.29 -30.92
CA ALA A 14 10.29 14.97 -30.04
C ALA A 14 9.68 15.37 -28.67
N SER A 15 8.39 15.73 -28.62
CA SER A 15 7.73 16.10 -27.36
C SER A 15 7.27 14.89 -26.54
N ALA A 16 7.11 13.71 -27.14
CA ALA A 16 6.78 12.48 -26.40
C ALA A 16 7.99 11.94 -25.60
N LEU A 17 9.21 12.13 -26.10
CA LEU A 17 10.43 11.58 -25.47
C LEU A 17 11.03 12.51 -24.39
N LEU A 18 10.77 13.82 -24.44
CA LEU A 18 11.24 14.75 -23.41
C LEU A 18 10.33 14.81 -22.17
N GLY A 19 9.09 14.34 -22.26
CA GLY A 19 8.19 14.22 -21.10
C GLY A 19 8.46 12.98 -20.23
N SER A 20 9.24 12.01 -20.70
CA SER A 20 9.35 10.70 -20.06
C SER A 20 10.55 10.54 -19.11
N LEU A 21 11.40 11.56 -18.95
CA LEU A 21 12.62 11.42 -18.15
C LEU A 21 12.48 11.86 -16.69
N VAL A 22 11.39 12.51 -16.30
CA VAL A 22 11.24 13.08 -14.94
C VAL A 22 10.46 12.17 -13.98
N LEU A 23 9.68 11.20 -14.49
CA LEU A 23 8.83 10.35 -13.65
C LEU A 23 9.56 9.14 -13.03
N GLY A 24 10.74 8.79 -13.52
CA GLY A 24 11.53 7.67 -12.97
C GLY A 24 12.10 7.91 -11.57
N PHE A 25 12.08 9.15 -11.08
CA PHE A 25 12.62 9.53 -9.77
C PHE A 25 11.60 9.52 -8.62
N LEU A 26 10.30 9.48 -8.93
CA LEU A 26 9.24 9.55 -7.91
C LEU A 26 8.66 8.18 -7.56
N THR A 27 8.98 7.14 -8.32
CA THR A 27 8.57 5.77 -8.00
C THR A 27 9.56 5.14 -7.03
N PRO A 28 9.13 4.74 -5.82
CA PRO A 28 10.00 4.04 -4.89
C PRO A 28 10.55 2.75 -5.52
N PRO A 29 11.79 2.34 -5.20
CA PRO A 29 12.38 1.13 -5.76
C PRO A 29 11.54 -0.09 -5.37
N VAL A 30 11.36 -1.02 -6.31
CA VAL A 30 10.50 -2.22 -6.14
C VAL A 30 10.82 -3.00 -4.87
N SER A 31 12.12 -3.13 -4.52
CA SER A 31 12.55 -3.79 -3.28
C SER A 31 12.01 -3.09 -2.03
N SER A 32 11.98 -1.76 -2.00
CA SER A 32 11.43 -0.99 -0.87
C SER A 32 9.92 -1.17 -0.73
N VAL A 33 9.20 -1.29 -1.85
CA VAL A 33 7.75 -1.54 -1.85
C VAL A 33 7.46 -2.95 -1.33
N ILE A 34 8.22 -3.96 -1.75
CA ILE A 34 8.08 -5.33 -1.24
C ILE A 34 8.35 -5.39 0.26
N THR A 35 9.45 -4.78 0.73
CA THR A 35 9.77 -4.72 2.17
C THR A 35 8.67 -4.02 2.97
N LEU A 36 8.09 -2.94 2.43
CA LEU A 36 6.98 -2.25 3.07
C LEU A 36 5.72 -3.13 3.12
N GLN A 37 5.39 -3.82 2.03
CA GLN A 37 4.24 -4.73 1.97
C GLN A 37 4.35 -5.85 3.00
N GLU A 38 5.52 -6.51 3.12
CA GLU A 38 5.75 -7.56 4.13
C GLU A 38 5.64 -7.01 5.57
N LYS A 39 6.15 -5.81 5.81
CA LYS A 39 6.01 -5.14 7.12
C LYS A 39 4.53 -4.90 7.44
N CYS A 40 3.77 -4.38 6.47
CA CYS A 40 2.36 -4.07 6.64
C CYS A 40 1.52 -5.34 6.82
N GLU A 41 1.86 -6.44 6.15
CA GLU A 41 1.23 -7.74 6.36
C GLU A 41 1.43 -8.24 7.80
N LYS A 42 2.63 -8.08 8.37
CA LYS A 42 2.90 -8.44 9.78
C LYS A 42 2.08 -7.59 10.75
N ILE A 43 2.00 -6.28 10.51
CA ILE A 43 1.19 -5.36 11.33
C ILE A 43 -0.29 -5.76 11.29
N ALA A 44 -0.83 -5.98 10.09
CA ALA A 44 -2.22 -6.40 9.91
C ALA A 44 -2.50 -7.75 10.56
N LYS A 45 -1.60 -8.74 10.40
CA LYS A 45 -1.74 -10.06 11.03
C LYS A 45 -1.83 -9.96 12.54
N GLU A 46 -0.95 -9.18 13.16
CA GLU A 46 -0.96 -9.00 14.61
C GLU A 46 -2.21 -8.27 15.10
N GLY A 47 -2.61 -7.18 14.43
CA GLY A 47 -3.83 -6.44 14.77
C GLY A 47 -5.08 -7.31 14.64
N PHE A 48 -5.16 -8.10 13.57
CA PHE A 48 -6.25 -9.04 13.34
C PHE A 48 -6.31 -10.14 14.41
N GLN A 49 -5.16 -10.67 14.83
CA GLN A 49 -5.11 -11.67 15.91
C GLN A 49 -5.66 -11.13 17.23
N ILE A 50 -5.36 -9.87 17.58
CA ILE A 50 -5.92 -9.25 18.80
C ILE A 50 -7.45 -9.10 18.64
N HIS A 51 -7.94 -8.60 17.51
CA HIS A 51 -9.38 -8.50 17.25
C HIS A 51 -10.08 -9.87 17.34
N ALA A 52 -9.50 -10.89 16.72
CA ALA A 52 -10.06 -12.25 16.72
C ALA A 52 -10.04 -12.91 18.11
N SER A 53 -9.14 -12.48 19.01
CA SER A 53 -9.08 -12.99 20.38
C SER A 53 -10.23 -12.45 21.26
N TYR A 54 -10.84 -11.33 20.87
CA TYR A 54 -11.88 -10.64 21.65
C TYR A 54 -13.05 -10.19 20.77
N PRO A 55 -13.78 -11.13 20.13
CA PRO A 55 -14.80 -10.80 19.12
C PRO A 55 -15.97 -9.97 19.67
N ASP A 56 -16.21 -10.03 20.98
CA ASP A 56 -17.34 -9.37 21.64
C ASP A 56 -16.94 -8.11 22.43
N LEU A 57 -15.65 -7.78 22.49
CA LEU A 57 -15.16 -6.64 23.27
C LEU A 57 -14.99 -5.40 22.40
N GLN A 58 -15.37 -4.25 22.97
CA GLN A 58 -14.97 -2.95 22.44
C GLN A 58 -13.53 -2.60 22.86
N LEU A 59 -12.92 -1.64 22.16
CA LEU A 59 -11.51 -1.27 22.35
C LEU A 59 -11.16 -0.90 23.81
N ASP A 60 -12.06 -0.20 24.51
CA ASP A 60 -11.90 0.21 25.91
C ASP A 60 -12.10 -0.92 26.92
N GLN A 61 -12.62 -2.06 26.47
CA GLN A 61 -12.84 -3.26 27.26
C GLN A 61 -11.69 -4.27 27.13
N LEU A 62 -10.75 -4.04 26.22
CA LEU A 62 -9.60 -4.91 26.03
C LEU A 62 -8.66 -4.85 27.25
N PRO A 63 -7.91 -5.94 27.53
CA PRO A 63 -6.79 -5.88 28.45
C PRO A 63 -5.85 -4.74 28.06
N THR A 64 -5.38 -3.97 29.04
CA THR A 64 -4.59 -2.76 28.80
C THR A 64 -3.35 -3.01 27.93
N GLY A 65 -2.73 -4.18 28.04
CA GLY A 65 -1.61 -4.58 27.18
C GLY A 65 -2.00 -4.66 25.70
N ASP A 66 -3.11 -5.32 25.40
CA ASP A 66 -3.62 -5.51 24.05
C ASP A 66 -4.19 -4.22 23.45
N MET A 67 -4.86 -3.40 24.28
CA MET A 67 -5.30 -2.06 23.88
C MET A 67 -4.11 -1.19 23.46
N ASN A 68 -3.07 -1.10 24.31
CA ASN A 68 -1.87 -0.33 24.01
C ASN A 68 -1.15 -0.87 22.77
N ARG A 69 -1.15 -2.20 22.59
CA ARG A 69 -0.55 -2.82 21.42
C ARG A 69 -1.31 -2.50 20.14
N LEU A 70 -2.64 -2.57 20.14
CA LEU A 70 -3.46 -2.17 19.01
C LEU A 70 -3.27 -0.69 18.65
N MET A 71 -3.24 0.21 19.64
CA MET A 71 -2.97 1.62 19.37
C MET A 71 -1.62 1.85 18.70
N TYR A 72 -0.58 1.13 19.13
CA TYR A 72 0.74 1.18 18.51
C TYR A 72 0.75 0.62 17.07
N LEU A 73 0.04 -0.49 16.85
CA LEU A 73 -0.11 -1.10 15.52
C LEU A 73 -0.86 -0.16 14.57
N ASP A 74 -1.93 0.49 15.02
CA ASP A 74 -2.70 1.48 14.25
C ASP A 74 -1.85 2.68 13.87
N GLU A 75 -1.02 3.17 14.78
CA GLU A 75 -0.11 4.29 14.49
C GLU A 75 0.87 3.91 13.37
N MET A 76 1.49 2.73 13.44
CA MET A 76 2.38 2.24 12.38
C MET A 76 1.62 1.98 11.07
N TRP A 77 0.42 1.42 11.14
CA TRP A 77 -0.42 1.14 9.98
C TRP A 77 -0.73 2.42 9.20
N ILE A 78 -1.16 3.48 9.90
CA ILE A 78 -1.45 4.76 9.26
C ILE A 78 -0.18 5.42 8.73
N LYS A 79 0.88 5.49 9.56
CA LYS A 79 2.10 6.22 9.23
C LYS A 79 2.93 5.57 8.14
N ASP A 80 2.99 4.25 8.10
CA ASP A 80 3.89 3.52 7.22
C ASP A 80 3.14 2.87 6.06
N CYS A 81 1.99 2.23 6.34
CA CYS A 81 1.30 1.40 5.35
C CYS A 81 0.35 2.23 4.49
N VAL A 82 -0.62 2.90 5.11
CA VAL A 82 -1.63 3.70 4.39
C VAL A 82 -0.98 4.87 3.65
N SER A 83 0.09 5.44 4.19
CA SER A 83 0.84 6.53 3.56
C SER A 83 1.75 6.08 2.41
N GLY A 84 2.21 4.83 2.44
CA GLY A 84 3.29 4.34 1.58
C GLY A 84 2.88 3.29 0.54
N LEU A 85 1.69 2.69 0.67
CA LEU A 85 1.16 1.69 -0.27
C LEU A 85 -0.05 2.23 -1.04
N SER A 86 -0.32 1.62 -2.20
CA SER A 86 -1.57 1.89 -2.92
C SER A 86 -2.76 1.31 -2.15
N ALA A 87 -3.95 1.86 -2.37
CA ALA A 87 -5.18 1.33 -1.78
C ALA A 87 -5.41 -0.15 -2.14
N GLU A 88 -5.08 -0.56 -3.37
CA GLU A 88 -5.17 -1.95 -3.82
C GLU A 88 -4.27 -2.87 -3.00
N SER A 89 -3.00 -2.49 -2.78
CA SER A 89 -2.08 -3.25 -1.93
C SER A 89 -2.60 -3.37 -0.50
N ILE A 90 -3.16 -2.31 0.06
CA ILE A 90 -3.77 -2.32 1.40
C ILE A 90 -4.94 -3.32 1.47
N PHE A 91 -5.87 -3.27 0.52
CA PHE A 91 -6.99 -4.22 0.48
C PHE A 91 -6.52 -5.68 0.33
N ASN A 92 -5.53 -5.92 -0.53
CA ASN A 92 -4.97 -7.26 -0.72
C ASN A 92 -4.32 -7.80 0.57
N ILE A 93 -3.62 -6.94 1.34
CA ILE A 93 -3.06 -7.34 2.64
C ILE A 93 -4.17 -7.74 3.61
N VAL A 94 -5.20 -6.90 3.76
CA VAL A 94 -6.30 -7.18 4.71
C VAL A 94 -7.02 -8.48 4.35
N GLN A 95 -7.38 -8.68 3.08
CA GLN A 95 -8.03 -9.90 2.60
C GLN A 95 -7.15 -11.13 2.79
N LYS A 96 -5.85 -11.01 2.51
CA LYS A 96 -4.90 -12.11 2.70
C LYS A 96 -4.82 -12.50 4.18
N VAL A 97 -4.63 -11.53 5.07
CA VAL A 97 -4.53 -11.79 6.52
C VAL A 97 -5.79 -12.47 7.06
N GLU A 98 -6.97 -11.98 6.68
CA GLU A 98 -8.23 -12.59 7.07
C GLU A 98 -8.36 -14.03 6.54
N HIS A 99 -8.06 -14.24 5.26
CA HIS A 99 -8.08 -15.56 4.64
C HIS A 99 -7.10 -16.54 5.29
N ASP A 100 -5.86 -16.12 5.51
CA ASP A 100 -4.80 -16.93 6.12
C ASP A 100 -5.19 -17.31 7.56
N PHE A 101 -5.78 -16.37 8.32
CA PHE A 101 -6.28 -16.66 9.66
C PHE A 101 -7.36 -17.76 9.66
N TYR A 102 -8.36 -17.67 8.78
CA TYR A 102 -9.44 -18.66 8.72
C TYR A 102 -9.01 -20.01 8.13
N THR A 103 -7.97 -20.02 7.29
CA THR A 103 -7.43 -21.26 6.69
C THR A 103 -6.28 -21.88 7.49
N GLY A 104 -5.75 -21.18 8.50
CA GLY A 104 -4.64 -21.63 9.33
C GLY A 104 -3.26 -21.51 8.68
N GLN A 105 -3.08 -20.59 7.72
CA GLN A 105 -1.83 -20.32 7.01
C GLN A 105 -0.99 -19.17 7.63
#